data_AF-A0A2G2MKQ4-F1
#
_entry.id   AF-A0A2G2MKQ4-F1
#
_cell.length_a   1.000
_cell.length_b   1.000
_cell.length_c   1.000
_cell.angle_alpha   90.00
_cell.angle_beta   90.00
_cell.angle_gamma   90.00
#
_symmetry.space_group_name_H-M   'P 1'
#
loop_
_entity.id
_entity.type
_entity.pdbx_description
1 polymer ?
#
loop_
_entity_poly.entity_id
_entity_poly.type
_entity_poly.pdbx_seq_one_letter_code
_entity_poly.pdbx_strand_id
1 'polypeptide(L)'
;MESKTVGLTEEIRRHIIAKLNNAEEHGNKHFSIRSGTIHKERKLQNRMPAVCSAMRSLDGFGDYEIISETESGNSSTIIYRYKL
;
A
#
# COMPACT_ATOMS: atom_id res chain seq x y z
N MET A 1 7.86 -20.96 21.22
CA MET A 1 7.91 -19.66 20.54
C MET A 1 7.09 -19.78 19.28
N GLU A 2 5.84 -19.32 19.30
CA GLU A 2 5.00 -19.29 18.10
C GLU A 2 5.61 -18.27 17.13
N SER A 3 6.23 -18.79 16.07
CA SER A 3 6.63 -18.03 14.90
C SER A 3 5.36 -17.44 14.28
N LYS A 4 4.97 -16.25 14.74
CA LYS A 4 3.87 -15.48 14.13
C LYS A 4 4.18 -15.36 12.65
N THR A 5 3.47 -16.14 11.84
CA THR A 5 3.41 -15.95 10.40
C THR A 5 2.70 -14.62 10.21
N VAL A 6 3.46 -13.53 10.26
CA VAL A 6 2.96 -12.20 9.92
C VAL A 6 2.37 -12.36 8.53
N GLY A 7 1.06 -12.20 8.41
CA GLY A 7 0.40 -12.35 7.12
C GLY A 7 1.04 -11.38 6.13
N LEU A 8 1.25 -11.82 4.89
CA LEU A 8 1.82 -11.00 3.81
C LEU A 8 1.17 -9.60 3.73
N THR A 9 -0.14 -9.54 3.95
CA THR A 9 -0.94 -8.31 4.04
C THR A 9 -0.41 -7.35 5.10
N GLU A 10 -0.03 -7.86 6.26
CA GLU A 10 0.49 -7.06 7.37
C GLU A 10 1.93 -6.58 7.12
N GLU A 11 2.77 -7.39 6.45
CA GLU A 11 4.08 -6.94 5.98
C GLU A 11 3.95 -5.80 4.95
N ILE A 12 3.01 -5.93 4.01
CA ILE A 12 2.72 -4.88 3.02
C ILE A 12 2.23 -3.62 3.74
N ARG A 13 1.30 -3.77 4.70
CA ARG A 13 0.79 -2.65 5.50
C ARG A 13 1.93 -1.93 6.23
N ARG A 14 2.79 -2.66 6.95
CA ARG A 14 3.95 -2.07 7.66
C ARG A 14 4.90 -1.36 6.70
N HIS A 15 5.12 -1.93 5.51
CA HIS A 15 5.96 -1.30 4.51
C HIS A 15 5.38 0.02 4.01
N ILE A 16 4.08 0.07 3.75
CA ILE A 16 3.38 1.28 3.34
C ILE A 16 3.44 2.32 4.47
N ILE A 17 3.11 1.94 5.71
CA ILE A 17 3.19 2.82 6.88
C ILE A 17 4.58 3.41 7.06
N ALA A 18 5.64 2.62 6.90
CA ALA A 18 7.02 3.11 6.99
C ALA A 18 7.33 4.17 5.93
N LYS A 19 6.82 4.01 4.69
CA LYS A 19 6.96 5.02 3.64
C LYS A 19 6.16 6.29 3.94
N LEU A 20 4.96 6.14 4.48
CA LEU A 20 4.10 7.26 4.86
C LEU A 20 4.74 8.08 5.98
N ASN A 21 5.20 7.43 7.06
CA ASN A 21 5.93 8.08 8.14
C ASN A 21 7.18 8.80 7.62
N ASN A 22 7.98 8.15 6.78
CA ASN A 22 9.16 8.80 6.22
C ASN A 22 8.78 10.04 5.41
N ALA A 23 7.73 9.96 4.58
CA ALA A 23 7.24 11.10 3.83
C ALA A 23 6.68 12.22 4.74
N GLU A 24 6.02 11.90 5.86
CA GLU A 24 5.61 12.84 6.90
C GLU A 24 6.81 13.55 7.53
N GLU A 25 7.84 12.79 7.92
CA GLU A 25 9.08 13.33 8.47
C GLU A 25 9.79 14.27 7.49
N HIS A 26 9.63 14.03 6.19
CA HIS A 26 10.12 14.91 5.13
C HIS A 26 9.23 16.15 4.88
N GLY A 27 8.11 16.31 5.60
CA GLY A 27 7.18 17.43 5.47
C GLY A 27 6.23 17.32 4.27
N ASN A 28 6.03 16.11 3.72
CA ASN A 28 5.06 15.90 2.66
C ASN A 28 3.64 15.90 3.24
N LYS A 29 2.72 16.59 2.57
CA LYS A 29 1.29 16.60 2.94
C LYS A 29 0.50 15.43 2.38
N HIS A 30 1.04 14.78 1.35
CA HIS A 30 0.39 13.68 0.67
C HIS A 30 1.45 12.72 0.12
N PHE A 31 1.10 11.44 0.07
CA PHE A 31 1.97 10.42 -0.49
C PHE A 31 1.18 9.48 -1.41
N SER A 32 1.65 9.38 -2.65
CA SER A 32 0.99 8.58 -3.69
C SER A 32 1.72 7.25 -3.87
N ILE A 33 1.00 6.15 -3.66
CA ILE A 33 1.49 4.79 -3.81
C ILE A 33 0.70 4.11 -4.93
N ARG A 34 1.43 3.57 -5.91
CA ARG A 34 0.86 2.71 -6.93
C ARG A 34 0.93 1.25 -6.49
N SER A 35 -0.19 0.53 -6.56
CA SER A 35 -0.26 -0.91 -6.25
C SER A 35 0.79 -1.73 -7.00
N GLY A 36 0.97 -1.47 -8.30
CA GLY A 36 1.99 -2.14 -9.10
C GLY A 36 3.42 -1.84 -8.66
N THR A 37 3.68 -0.67 -8.05
CA THR A 37 5.00 -0.34 -7.50
C THR A 37 5.30 -1.19 -6.28
N ILE A 38 4.37 -1.31 -5.33
CA ILE A 38 4.53 -2.18 -4.16
C ILE A 38 4.69 -3.65 -4.57
N HIS A 39 3.90 -4.09 -5.55
CA HIS A 39 4.00 -5.45 -6.10
C HIS A 39 5.39 -5.71 -6.72
N LYS A 40 5.92 -4.75 -7.51
CA LYS A 40 7.25 -4.84 -8.12
C LYS A 40 8.38 -4.75 -7.09
N GLU A 41 8.31 -3.80 -6.15
CA GLU A 41 9.32 -3.59 -5.10
C GLU A 41 9.48 -4.82 -4.21
N ARG A 42 8.35 -5.45 -3.85
CA ARG A 42 8.37 -6.66 -3.02
C ARG A 42 8.53 -7.96 -3.82
N LYS A 43 8.67 -7.88 -5.16
CA LYS A 43 8.72 -9.03 -6.08
C LYS A 43 7.69 -10.10 -5.70
N LEU A 44 6.48 -9.68 -5.33
CA LEU A 44 5.45 -10.61 -4.88
C LEU A 44 5.06 -11.49 -6.07
N GLN A 45 5.48 -12.75 -6.06
CA GLN A 45 5.06 -13.69 -7.09
C GLN A 45 3.57 -14.00 -6.87
N ASN A 46 2.71 -13.36 -7.68
CA ASN A 46 1.31 -13.70 -7.86
C ASN A 46 0.35 -13.38 -6.67
N ARG A 47 0.53 -12.24 -6.00
CA ARG A 47 -0.30 -11.85 -4.82
C ARG A 47 -0.82 -10.42 -4.84
N MET A 48 -1.25 -9.95 -6.01
CA MET A 48 -2.02 -8.71 -6.17
C MET A 48 -3.20 -8.51 -5.19
N PRO A 49 -4.04 -9.53 -4.88
CA PRO A 49 -5.16 -9.32 -3.95
C PRO A 49 -4.72 -8.98 -2.52
N ALA A 50 -3.54 -9.43 -2.10
CA ALA A 50 -3.02 -9.11 -0.77
C ALA A 50 -2.57 -7.64 -0.66
N VAL A 51 -2.01 -7.07 -1.74
CA VAL A 51 -1.62 -5.65 -1.79
C VAL A 51 -2.85 -4.76 -1.74
N CYS A 52 -3.88 -5.05 -2.55
CA CYS A 52 -5.14 -4.30 -2.50
C CYS A 52 -5.84 -4.42 -1.15
N SER A 53 -5.87 -5.63 -0.56
CA SER A 53 -6.47 -5.82 0.77
C SER A 53 -5.71 -5.05 1.85
N ALA A 54 -4.37 -5.03 1.80
CA ALA A 54 -3.53 -4.27 2.71
C ALA A 54 -3.75 -2.75 2.56
N MET A 55 -3.84 -2.26 1.31
CA MET A 55 -4.06 -0.84 1.00
C MET A 55 -5.43 -0.34 1.47
N ARG A 56 -6.48 -1.16 1.31
CA ARG A 56 -7.83 -0.86 1.81
C ARG A 56 -7.94 -0.99 3.33
N SER A 57 -7.20 -1.91 3.92
CA SER A 57 -7.24 -2.16 5.36
C SER A 57 -6.19 -1.35 6.12
N LEU A 58 -5.78 -0.17 5.65
CA LEU A 58 -4.83 0.68 6.37
C LEU A 58 -5.52 1.37 7.56
N ASP A 59 -5.71 0.65 8.66
CA ASP A 59 -6.09 1.21 9.95
C ASP A 59 -5.01 2.22 10.39
N GLY A 60 -5.34 3.51 10.33
CA GLY A 60 -4.47 4.62 10.71
C GLY A 60 -4.38 5.74 9.68
N PHE A 61 -4.46 5.42 8.39
CA PHE A 61 -4.53 6.41 7.31
C PHE A 61 -5.94 6.39 6.70
N GLY A 62 -6.89 6.97 7.44
CA GLY A 62 -8.32 6.93 7.13
C GLY A 62 -8.74 7.67 5.86
N ASP A 63 -7.89 8.56 5.35
CA ASP A 63 -8.10 9.30 4.10
C ASP A 63 -7.11 8.83 3.03
N TYR A 64 -7.59 7.94 2.17
CA TYR A 64 -6.95 7.62 0.91
C TYR A 64 -7.85 7.99 -0.26
N GLU A 65 -7.27 8.61 -1.27
CA GLU A 65 -7.94 8.98 -2.51
C GLU A 65 -7.38 8.15 -3.66
N ILE A 66 -8.26 7.57 -4.48
CA ILE A 66 -7.83 6.86 -5.68
C ILE A 66 -7.68 7.89 -6.80
N ILE A 67 -6.43 8.21 -7.16
CA ILE A 67 -6.12 9.25 -8.15
C ILE A 67 -6.28 8.74 -9.58
N SER A 68 -6.08 7.44 -9.77
CA SER A 68 -6.23 6.80 -11.08
C SER A 68 -6.55 5.34 -10.92
N GLU A 69 -7.70 4.95 -11.45
CA GLU A 69 -8.02 3.58 -11.82
C GLU A 69 -8.19 3.54 -13.34
N THR A 70 -7.56 2.58 -14.01
CA THR A 70 -7.85 2.34 -15.43
C THR A 70 -9.12 1.49 -15.52
N GLU A 71 -10.07 1.85 -16.39
CA GLU A 71 -11.37 1.17 -16.61
C GLU A 71 -11.28 -0.36 -16.79
N SER A 72 -10.11 -0.90 -17.09
CA SER A 72 -9.86 -2.35 -17.14
C SER A 72 -9.84 -3.05 -15.78
N GLY A 73 -10.12 -2.36 -14.66
CA GLY A 73 -10.20 -2.96 -13.31
C GLY A 73 -8.88 -3.59 -12.82
N ASN A 74 -7.78 -3.31 -13.51
CA ASN A 74 -6.53 -4.02 -13.28
C ASN A 74 -5.81 -3.40 -12.08
N SER A 75 -5.77 -4.12 -10.96
CA SER A 75 -5.31 -3.59 -9.67
C SER A 75 -3.85 -3.10 -9.67
N SER A 76 -3.08 -3.41 -10.71
CA SER A 76 -1.66 -3.07 -10.89
C SER A 76 -1.41 -1.60 -11.24
N THR A 77 -2.40 -0.94 -11.86
CA THR A 77 -2.33 0.45 -12.30
C THR A 77 -2.96 1.42 -11.32
N ILE A 78 -3.65 0.92 -10.28
CA ILE A 78 -4.34 1.77 -9.31
C ILE A 78 -3.33 2.57 -8.49
N ILE A 79 -3.57 3.88 -8.39
CA ILE A 79 -2.79 4.81 -7.59
C ILE A 79 -3.64 5.28 -6.41
N TYR A 80 -3.17 4.98 -5.20
CA TYR A 80 -3.76 5.43 -3.95
C TYR A 80 -2.91 6.58 -3.41
N ARG A 81 -3.53 7.72 -3.13
CA ARG A 81 -2.92 8.86 -2.49
C ARG A 81 -3.40 8.95 -1.07
N TYR A 82 -2.48 8.76 -0.14
CA TYR A 82 -2.73 8.90 1.27
C TYR A 82 -2.48 10.35 1.69
N LYS A 83 -3.37 10.88 2.51
CA LYS A 83 -3.12 12.13 3.22
C LYS A 83 -2.29 11.80 4.46
N LEU A 84 -1.16 12.49 4.56
CA LEU A 84 -0.21 12.40 5.65
C LEU A 84 -0.60 13.40 6.74
#